data_AF-A0A7C5C1U7-F1
#
_entry.id   AF-A0A7C5C1U7-F1
#
_cell.length_a   1.000
_cell.length_b   1.000
_cell.length_c   1.000
_cell.angle_alpha   90.00
_cell.angle_beta   90.00
_cell.angle_gamma   90.00
#
_symmetry.space_group_name_H-M   'P 1'
#
loop_
_entity.id
_entity.type
_entity.pdbx_description
1 polymer ?
#
loop_
_entity_poly.entity_id
_entity_poly.type
_entity_poly.pdbx_seq_one_letter_code
_entity_poly.pdbx_strand_id
1 'polypeptide(L)'
;MKARNRVSLLAILLLLLFTLPSWSQTPPDTWQGTLQERGYTDFSQTKKNGTVVYTATGSAVPTLSFESRDGLSNKTVDLIGNLYGTLSSWQSLTLARVNLSLEGDTLRALIIPSRFVYQGKDLLPHIPGGLFFATAGEEVTYDFRVKSADYFIRFQGQLIDEPSLLNHLSAAIDDPAQYIRNNDPTYLSSRIDGLRDQLVTLTEQNRVLIALLQEKLQEQEGLIKNLSGEQQENRDKIAALRAENQELGTAKDKIAVASVAALSKGLFSAPKPPSPEVMRQIILLKQQKTDATVAEIGAQLKAQGLNASDKQIKAVFMVYFGEYEK
;
A
#
# COMPACT_ATOMS: atom_id res chain seq x y z
N MET A 1 -68.12 83.64 21.81
CA MET A 1 -67.69 83.97 20.43
C MET A 1 -66.20 84.29 20.41
N LYS A 2 -65.45 83.38 19.78
CA LYS A 2 -64.08 83.44 19.21
C LYS A 2 -63.13 84.58 19.63
N ALA A 3 -62.22 84.25 20.55
CA ALA A 3 -60.93 84.91 20.68
C ALA A 3 -59.78 83.89 20.51
N ARG A 4 -59.07 84.05 19.39
CA ARG A 4 -57.60 83.96 19.26
C ARG A 4 -56.88 82.68 19.77
N ASN A 5 -57.08 81.57 19.05
CA ASN A 5 -56.12 80.47 18.94
C ASN A 5 -55.21 80.68 17.71
N ARG A 6 -54.16 81.50 17.82
CA ARG A 6 -53.16 81.63 16.73
C ARG A 6 -51.70 81.65 17.18
N VAL A 7 -51.39 81.51 18.47
CA VAL A 7 -50.01 81.57 18.96
C VAL A 7 -49.36 80.19 19.13
N SER A 8 -50.15 79.10 19.20
CA SER A 8 -49.59 77.75 19.47
C SER A 8 -49.12 76.97 18.24
N LEU A 9 -49.44 77.37 17.00
CA LEU A 9 -48.97 76.63 15.82
C LEU A 9 -47.57 77.05 15.35
N LEU A 10 -47.13 78.27 15.63
CA LEU A 10 -45.79 78.72 15.24
C LEU A 10 -44.69 78.17 16.16
N ALA A 11 -44.99 77.94 17.44
CA ALA A 11 -44.03 77.40 18.40
C ALA A 11 -43.75 75.89 18.19
N ILE A 12 -44.72 75.14 17.65
CA ILE A 12 -44.55 73.71 17.36
C ILE A 12 -43.80 73.50 16.03
N LEU A 13 -43.94 74.41 15.06
CA LEU A 13 -43.18 74.34 13.81
C LEU A 13 -41.69 74.73 14.00
N LEU A 14 -41.37 75.61 14.96
CA LEU A 14 -39.99 76.01 15.25
C LEU A 14 -39.21 74.98 16.07
N LEU A 15 -39.89 74.16 16.88
CA LEU A 15 -39.24 73.10 17.67
C LEU A 15 -38.98 71.81 16.86
N LEU A 16 -39.65 71.61 15.73
CA LEU A 16 -39.40 70.48 14.81
C LEU A 16 -38.29 70.75 13.78
N LEU A 17 -37.80 71.99 13.69
CA LEU A 17 -36.67 72.35 12.81
C LEU A 17 -35.30 72.19 13.47
N PHE A 18 -35.23 71.93 14.78
CA PHE A 18 -33.98 71.78 15.54
C PHE A 18 -33.65 70.34 15.98
N THR A 19 -34.44 69.35 15.55
CA THR A 19 -34.12 67.91 15.73
C THR A 19 -33.88 67.21 14.40
N LEU A 20 -33.48 67.96 13.36
CA LEU A 20 -32.82 67.32 12.23
C LEU A 20 -31.43 66.91 12.73
N PRO A 21 -31.05 65.62 12.69
CA PRO A 21 -29.66 65.26 12.92
C PRO A 21 -28.83 66.13 12.00
N SER A 22 -27.82 66.83 12.53
CA SER A 22 -26.87 67.53 11.70
C SER A 22 -26.22 66.48 10.81
N TRP A 23 -26.67 66.38 9.56
CA TRP A 23 -25.91 65.73 8.50
C TRP A 23 -24.68 66.63 8.31
N SER A 24 -23.69 66.48 9.19
CA SER A 24 -22.37 67.00 8.96
C SER A 24 -21.89 66.25 7.73
N GLN A 25 -22.04 66.86 6.56
CA GLN A 25 -21.35 66.41 5.36
C GLN A 25 -19.87 66.50 5.71
N THR A 26 -19.28 65.37 6.05
CA THR A 26 -17.85 65.23 6.21
C THR A 26 -17.23 65.73 4.91
N PRO A 27 -16.26 66.66 4.94
CA PRO A 27 -15.65 67.16 3.72
C PRO A 27 -15.19 65.98 2.84
N PRO A 28 -15.42 66.02 1.51
CA PRO A 28 -15.03 64.95 0.58
C PRO A 28 -13.55 64.58 0.67
N ASP A 29 -12.72 65.54 1.11
CA ASP A 29 -11.26 65.41 1.24
C ASP A 29 -10.82 64.61 2.48
N THR A 30 -11.75 64.09 3.28
CA THR A 30 -11.47 63.19 4.39
C THR A 30 -11.67 61.74 3.97
N TRP A 31 -10.85 60.83 4.51
CA TRP A 31 -11.01 59.39 4.27
C TRP A 31 -12.42 58.87 4.61
N GLN A 32 -13.12 59.52 5.55
CA GLN A 32 -14.51 59.23 5.91
C GLN A 32 -15.47 59.60 4.78
N GLY A 33 -15.28 60.78 4.15
CA GLY A 33 -16.06 61.21 2.99
C GLY A 33 -15.91 60.22 1.81
N THR A 34 -14.68 59.82 1.49
CA THR A 34 -14.43 58.85 0.42
C THR A 34 -15.05 57.47 0.70
N LEU A 35 -15.09 57.02 1.95
CA LEU A 35 -15.78 55.78 2.32
C LEU A 35 -17.31 55.94 2.34
N GLN A 36 -17.83 57.11 2.73
CA GLN A 36 -19.27 57.40 2.67
C GLN A 36 -19.80 57.39 1.23
N GLU A 37 -19.06 57.98 0.28
CA GLU A 37 -19.38 57.91 -1.16
C GLU A 37 -19.44 56.47 -1.68
N ARG A 38 -18.72 55.56 -1.01
CA ARG A 38 -18.69 54.12 -1.32
C ARG A 38 -19.73 53.31 -0.51
N GLY A 39 -20.62 53.97 0.22
CA GLY A 39 -21.75 53.35 0.91
C GLY A 39 -21.49 52.86 2.34
N TYR A 40 -20.40 53.32 2.97
CA TYR A 40 -20.12 53.06 4.39
C TYR A 40 -20.73 54.16 5.28
N THR A 41 -21.40 53.79 6.36
CA THR A 41 -22.23 54.73 7.14
C THR A 41 -21.91 54.75 8.64
N ASP A 42 -21.63 53.59 9.27
CA ASP A 42 -21.38 53.53 10.72
C ASP A 42 -19.88 53.40 11.03
N PHE A 43 -19.21 54.54 11.18
CA PHE A 43 -17.78 54.59 11.52
C PHE A 43 -17.58 54.55 13.03
N SER A 44 -16.70 53.69 13.49
CA SER A 44 -16.20 53.66 14.87
C SER A 44 -14.69 53.58 14.90
N GLN A 45 -14.09 54.11 15.96
CA GLN A 45 -12.65 54.12 16.16
C GLN A 45 -12.34 53.62 17.57
N THR A 46 -11.46 52.63 17.68
CA THR A 46 -10.96 52.11 18.97
C THR A 46 -9.45 52.17 18.99
N LYS A 47 -8.87 52.76 20.04
CA LYS A 47 -7.42 52.78 20.25
C LYS A 47 -7.01 51.60 21.13
N LYS A 48 -6.13 50.73 20.63
CA LYS A 48 -5.61 49.57 21.37
C LYS A 48 -4.11 49.47 21.17
N ASN A 49 -3.33 49.46 22.27
CA ASN A 49 -1.88 49.25 22.26
C ASN A 49 -1.10 50.14 21.25
N GLY A 50 -1.45 51.43 21.16
CA GLY A 50 -0.80 52.36 20.22
C GLY A 50 -1.25 52.23 18.76
N THR A 51 -2.16 51.32 18.44
CA THR A 51 -2.78 51.17 17.11
C THR A 51 -4.21 51.69 17.16
N VAL A 52 -4.63 52.34 16.09
CA VAL A 52 -6.02 52.79 15.90
C VAL A 52 -6.72 51.80 14.97
N VAL A 53 -7.80 51.22 15.44
CA VAL A 53 -8.68 50.35 14.66
C VAL A 53 -9.92 51.15 14.27
N TYR A 54 -10.11 51.31 12.98
CA TYR A 54 -11.30 51.92 12.38
C TYR A 54 -12.22 50.80 11.92
N THR A 55 -13.50 50.85 12.26
CA THR A 55 -14.51 49.92 11.75
C THR A 55 -15.60 50.70 11.05
N ALA A 56 -16.03 50.23 9.89
CA ALA A 56 -17.13 50.78 9.13
C ALA A 56 -18.07 49.66 8.69
N THR A 57 -19.38 49.89 8.80
CA THR A 57 -20.41 49.03 8.21
C THR A 57 -21.10 49.75 7.07
N GLY A 58 -21.45 49.02 6.02
CA GLY A 58 -22.05 49.60 4.82
C GLY A 58 -22.87 48.59 4.05
N SER A 59 -23.63 49.08 3.08
CA SER A 59 -24.40 48.22 2.16
C SER A 59 -23.49 47.44 1.20
N ALA A 60 -22.26 47.93 1.00
CA ALA A 60 -21.30 47.37 0.05
C ALA A 60 -20.52 46.18 0.66
N VAL A 61 -20.03 46.32 1.89
CA VAL A 61 -19.45 45.24 2.71
C VAL A 61 -20.05 45.30 4.11
N PRO A 62 -20.54 44.17 4.67
CA PRO A 62 -21.15 44.18 5.99
C PRO A 62 -20.22 44.68 7.09
N THR A 63 -18.92 44.41 7.01
CA THR A 63 -17.93 44.92 7.96
C THR A 63 -16.58 45.15 7.30
N LEU A 64 -16.09 46.38 7.37
CA LEU A 64 -14.74 46.80 7.01
C LEU A 64 -14.01 47.18 8.30
N SER A 65 -12.86 46.58 8.58
CA SER A 65 -11.98 47.01 9.67
C SER A 65 -10.60 47.37 9.14
N PHE A 66 -10.04 48.48 9.59
CA PHE A 66 -8.72 48.95 9.19
C PHE A 66 -7.86 49.26 10.41
N GLU A 67 -6.65 48.71 10.46
CA GLU A 67 -5.69 48.95 11.53
C GLU A 67 -4.53 49.83 11.03
N SER A 68 -4.25 50.93 11.73
CA SER A 68 -3.09 51.80 11.44
C SER A 68 -2.50 52.43 12.70
N ARG A 69 -1.18 52.62 12.68
CA ARG A 69 -0.44 53.37 13.69
C ARG A 69 -0.37 54.87 13.38
N ASP A 70 -0.24 55.22 12.10
CA ASP A 70 0.03 56.59 11.63
C ASP A 70 -1.19 57.28 11.02
N GLY A 71 -2.36 56.63 11.06
CA GLY A 71 -3.61 57.13 10.47
C GLY A 71 -3.83 56.66 9.04
N LEU A 72 -4.88 57.20 8.40
CA LEU A 72 -5.23 56.92 7.00
C LEU A 72 -4.74 58.08 6.12
N SER A 73 -3.85 57.77 5.18
CA SER A 73 -3.45 58.72 4.12
C SER A 73 -4.37 58.59 2.90
N ASN A 74 -4.48 59.62 2.07
CA ASN A 74 -5.27 59.55 0.83
C ASN A 74 -4.77 58.43 -0.10
N LYS A 75 -3.43 58.24 -0.19
CA LYS A 75 -2.82 57.11 -0.93
C LYS A 75 -3.33 55.75 -0.42
N THR A 76 -3.50 55.60 0.90
CA THR A 76 -4.04 54.37 1.49
C THR A 76 -5.50 54.17 1.11
N VAL A 77 -6.31 55.23 1.12
CA VAL A 77 -7.72 55.18 0.73
C VAL A 77 -7.87 54.78 -0.74
N ASP A 78 -6.99 55.28 -1.62
CA ASP A 78 -6.97 54.90 -3.03
C ASP A 78 -6.62 53.41 -3.21
N LEU A 79 -5.60 52.90 -2.50
CA LEU A 79 -5.24 51.47 -2.52
C LEU A 79 -6.40 50.59 -2.04
N ILE A 80 -7.06 50.97 -0.95
CA ILE A 80 -8.25 50.28 -0.44
C ILE A 80 -9.33 50.28 -1.52
N GLY A 81 -9.50 51.43 -2.16
CA GLY A 81 -10.52 51.62 -3.16
C GLY A 81 -10.32 50.78 -4.41
N ASN A 82 -9.07 50.64 -4.87
CA ASN A 82 -8.70 49.82 -6.02
C ASN A 82 -8.88 48.33 -5.72
N LEU A 83 -8.33 47.86 -4.59
CA LEU A 83 -8.47 46.46 -4.20
C LEU A 83 -9.93 46.08 -4.00
N TYR A 84 -10.71 46.94 -3.33
CA TYR A 84 -12.13 46.74 -3.15
C TYR A 84 -12.89 46.73 -4.49
N GLY A 85 -12.59 47.68 -5.39
CA GLY A 85 -13.19 47.73 -6.73
C GLY A 85 -12.96 46.43 -7.50
N THR A 86 -11.73 45.91 -7.46
CA THR A 86 -11.39 44.62 -8.07
C THR A 86 -12.20 43.48 -7.46
N LEU A 87 -12.19 43.32 -6.13
CA LEU A 87 -12.83 42.16 -5.48
C LEU A 87 -14.35 42.23 -5.49
N SER A 88 -14.95 43.42 -5.42
CA SER A 88 -16.41 43.59 -5.46
C SER A 88 -17.00 43.39 -6.85
N SER A 89 -16.17 43.45 -7.89
CA SER A 89 -16.57 43.12 -9.27
C SER A 89 -16.70 41.61 -9.51
N TRP A 90 -16.20 40.78 -8.60
CA TRP A 90 -16.19 39.33 -8.75
C TRP A 90 -17.59 38.75 -8.59
N GLN A 91 -18.02 37.97 -9.59
CA GLN A 91 -19.32 37.31 -9.54
C GLN A 91 -19.31 36.07 -8.64
N SER A 92 -18.12 35.49 -8.45
CA SER A 92 -17.95 34.26 -7.70
C SER A 92 -17.92 34.48 -6.19
N LEU A 93 -17.74 35.72 -5.75
CA LEU A 93 -17.40 36.07 -4.36
C LEU A 93 -18.42 37.05 -3.77
N THR A 94 -18.91 36.77 -2.57
CA THR A 94 -19.66 37.73 -1.76
C THR A 94 -18.90 37.98 -0.46
N LEU A 95 -18.59 39.24 -0.19
CA LEU A 95 -17.76 39.66 0.95
C LEU A 95 -18.62 39.72 2.22
N ALA A 96 -18.19 39.06 3.31
CA ALA A 96 -18.79 39.22 4.63
C ALA A 96 -18.02 40.21 5.49
N ARG A 97 -16.69 40.07 5.51
CA ARG A 97 -15.79 40.91 6.29
C ARG A 97 -14.49 41.14 5.55
N VAL A 98 -13.98 42.35 5.65
CA VAL A 98 -12.68 42.74 5.12
C VAL A 98 -11.86 43.37 6.23
N ASN A 99 -10.76 42.71 6.61
CA ASN A 99 -9.81 43.25 7.57
C ASN A 99 -8.59 43.75 6.82
N LEU A 100 -8.26 45.02 7.00
CA LEU A 100 -7.18 45.70 6.33
C LEU A 100 -6.12 46.11 7.35
N SER A 101 -4.86 45.99 6.95
CA SER A 101 -3.72 46.49 7.72
C SER A 101 -2.69 47.07 6.77
N LEU A 102 -2.09 48.20 7.16
CA LEU A 102 -1.02 48.83 6.40
C LEU A 102 0.33 48.49 7.05
N GLU A 103 1.26 47.95 6.26
CA GLU A 103 2.65 47.69 6.68
C GLU A 103 3.59 48.40 5.69
N GLY A 104 4.16 49.53 6.12
CA GLY A 104 4.91 50.41 5.22
C GLY A 104 4.00 50.93 4.09
N ASP A 105 4.39 50.68 2.85
CA ASP A 105 3.61 51.02 1.64
C ASP A 105 2.70 49.87 1.15
N THR A 106 2.66 48.75 1.86
CA THR A 106 1.88 47.57 1.45
C THR A 106 0.56 47.50 2.20
N LEU A 107 -0.55 47.53 1.47
CA LEU A 107 -1.88 47.24 2.01
C LEU A 107 -2.08 45.72 2.01
N ARG A 108 -2.33 45.15 3.19
CA ARG A 108 -2.72 43.74 3.37
C ARG A 108 -4.21 43.67 3.66
N ALA A 109 -4.90 42.74 3.02
CA ALA A 109 -6.31 42.52 3.16
C ALA A 109 -6.62 41.05 3.43
N LEU A 110 -7.27 40.78 4.55
CA LEU A 110 -7.88 39.51 4.85
C LEU A 110 -9.38 39.58 4.57
N ILE A 111 -9.81 38.82 3.57
CA ILE A 111 -11.18 38.76 3.09
C ILE A 111 -11.83 37.49 3.63
N ILE A 112 -12.92 37.66 4.38
CA ILE A 112 -13.79 36.56 4.81
C ILE A 112 -15.06 36.60 3.94
N PRO A 113 -15.24 35.67 3.00
CA PRO A 113 -16.45 35.61 2.20
C PRO A 113 -17.63 34.99 2.96
N SER A 114 -18.85 35.45 2.63
CA SER A 114 -20.10 34.79 2.99
C SER A 114 -20.53 33.76 1.95
N ARG A 115 -20.06 33.93 0.71
CA ARG A 115 -20.29 33.01 -0.41
C ARG A 115 -19.07 33.02 -1.31
N PHE A 116 -18.63 31.83 -1.72
CA PHE A 116 -17.57 31.71 -2.72
C PHE A 116 -17.83 30.53 -3.66
N VAL A 117 -18.45 30.80 -4.80
CA VAL A 117 -18.94 29.77 -5.73
C VAL A 117 -18.43 30.05 -7.14
N TYR A 118 -17.79 29.07 -7.76
CA TYR A 118 -17.27 29.17 -9.12
C TYR A 118 -17.66 27.93 -9.94
N GLN A 119 -18.18 28.13 -11.15
CA GLN A 119 -18.63 27.02 -12.03
C GLN A 119 -19.53 25.99 -11.32
N GLY A 120 -20.40 26.46 -10.42
CA GLY A 120 -21.31 25.61 -9.64
C GLY A 120 -20.67 24.86 -8.46
N LYS A 121 -19.37 25.01 -8.24
CA LYS A 121 -18.66 24.43 -7.08
C LYS A 121 -18.59 25.45 -5.94
N ASP A 122 -18.92 25.01 -4.73
CA ASP A 122 -18.71 25.80 -3.52
C ASP A 122 -17.26 25.66 -3.05
N LEU A 123 -16.51 26.76 -3.13
CA LEU A 123 -15.10 26.83 -2.76
C LEU A 123 -14.93 27.19 -1.28
N LEU A 124 -15.96 27.73 -0.63
CA LEU A 124 -15.87 28.23 0.75
C LEU A 124 -15.39 27.17 1.77
N PRO A 125 -15.85 25.90 1.73
CA PRO A 125 -15.39 24.87 2.67
C PRO A 125 -13.89 24.58 2.60
N HIS A 126 -13.26 24.93 1.48
CA HIS A 126 -11.85 24.68 1.22
C HIS A 126 -10.93 25.81 1.71
N ILE A 127 -11.48 26.91 2.26
CA ILE A 127 -10.71 28.12 2.60
C ILE A 127 -10.94 28.49 4.07
N PRO A 128 -10.31 27.77 5.02
CA PRO A 128 -10.60 27.92 6.45
C PRO A 128 -10.17 29.26 7.04
N GLY A 129 -9.19 29.93 6.43
CA GLY A 129 -8.62 31.19 6.92
C GLY A 129 -9.14 32.44 6.23
N GLY A 130 -9.99 32.31 5.19
CA GLY A 130 -10.29 33.39 4.26
C GLY A 130 -9.21 33.60 3.19
N LEU A 131 -9.41 34.60 2.35
CA LEU A 131 -8.52 34.97 1.25
C LEU A 131 -7.64 36.13 1.68
N PHE A 132 -6.34 35.99 1.52
CA PHE A 132 -5.39 37.03 1.87
C PHE A 132 -4.80 37.63 0.59
N PHE A 133 -4.90 38.95 0.48
CA PHE A 133 -4.36 39.74 -0.62
C PHE A 133 -3.40 40.80 -0.09
N ALA A 134 -2.38 41.13 -0.88
CA ALA A 134 -1.47 42.23 -0.60
C ALA A 134 -1.21 43.06 -1.85
N THR A 135 -1.15 44.37 -1.71
CA THR A 135 -0.87 45.29 -2.81
C THR A 135 0.04 46.44 -2.39
N ALA A 136 0.98 46.77 -3.26
CA ALA A 136 1.91 47.89 -3.13
C ALA A 136 1.92 48.70 -4.44
N GLY A 137 0.74 49.16 -4.87
CA GLY A 137 0.54 49.87 -6.13
C GLY A 137 -0.55 49.22 -6.99
N GLU A 138 -0.23 48.89 -8.24
CA GLU A 138 -1.16 48.24 -9.17
C GLU A 138 -1.13 46.71 -9.06
N GLU A 139 -0.03 46.14 -8.58
CA GLU A 139 0.11 44.70 -8.43
C GLU A 139 -0.63 44.21 -7.18
N VAL A 140 -1.46 43.17 -7.38
CA VAL A 140 -2.13 42.46 -6.30
C VAL A 140 -1.57 41.05 -6.24
N THR A 141 -1.12 40.65 -5.06
CA THR A 141 -0.66 39.28 -4.77
C THR A 141 -1.64 38.62 -3.81
N TYR A 142 -1.67 37.30 -3.81
CA TYR A 142 -2.46 36.49 -2.88
C TYR A 142 -1.59 35.46 -2.19
N ASP A 143 -1.93 35.11 -0.95
CA ASP A 143 -1.26 34.05 -0.17
C ASP A 143 -2.20 33.50 0.92
N PHE A 144 -2.93 32.44 0.60
CA PHE A 144 -3.88 31.83 1.53
C PHE A 144 -3.75 30.31 1.56
N ARG A 145 -4.41 29.68 2.53
CA ARG A 145 -4.39 28.22 2.69
C ARG A 145 -5.65 27.60 2.12
N VAL A 146 -5.45 26.53 1.35
CA VAL A 146 -6.52 25.70 0.79
C VAL A 146 -6.48 24.34 1.44
N LYS A 147 -7.63 23.86 1.91
CA LYS A 147 -7.80 22.51 2.45
C LYS A 147 -8.60 21.68 1.45
N SER A 148 -8.01 20.60 0.95
CA SER A 148 -8.71 19.60 0.13
C SER A 148 -8.34 18.20 0.60
N ALA A 149 -9.34 17.40 0.96
CA ALA A 149 -9.16 16.11 1.64
C ALA A 149 -8.21 16.23 2.86
N ASP A 150 -7.10 15.48 2.85
CA ASP A 150 -6.08 15.47 3.90
C ASP A 150 -4.93 16.47 3.64
N TYR A 151 -5.02 17.27 2.57
CA TYR A 151 -3.97 18.21 2.17
C TYR A 151 -4.24 19.64 2.66
N PHE A 152 -3.17 20.29 3.10
CA PHE A 152 -3.12 21.73 3.36
C PHE A 152 -2.12 22.38 2.40
N ILE A 153 -2.64 23.07 1.40
CA ILE A 153 -1.86 23.67 0.32
C ILE A 153 -1.71 25.16 0.61
N ARG A 154 -0.49 25.69 0.53
CA ARG A 154 -0.25 27.13 0.49
C ARG A 154 -0.44 27.62 -0.94
N PHE A 155 -1.45 28.45 -1.16
CA PHE A 155 -1.84 28.94 -2.46
C PHE A 155 -1.43 30.40 -2.58
N GLN A 156 -0.40 30.66 -3.38
CA GLN A 156 0.24 31.97 -3.48
C GLN A 156 0.53 32.33 -4.94
N GLY A 157 0.51 33.63 -5.24
CA GLY A 157 0.81 34.12 -6.58
C GLY A 157 0.40 35.58 -6.80
N GLN A 158 0.45 36.00 -8.07
CA GLN A 158 -0.03 37.31 -8.51
C GLN A 158 -1.45 37.17 -9.08
N LEU A 159 -2.34 38.07 -8.69
CA LEU A 159 -3.68 38.16 -9.24
C LEU A 159 -3.62 38.83 -10.61
N ILE A 160 -3.89 38.06 -11.65
CA ILE A 160 -4.03 38.55 -13.03
C ILE A 160 -5.50 38.90 -13.29
N ASP A 161 -6.38 37.92 -13.10
CA ASP A 161 -7.82 38.06 -13.25
C ASP A 161 -8.56 37.00 -12.39
N GLU A 162 -9.86 37.20 -12.19
CA GLU A 162 -10.72 36.29 -11.40
C GLU A 162 -10.74 34.87 -12.00
N PRO A 163 -11.11 34.65 -13.29
CA PRO A 163 -11.13 33.31 -13.87
C PRO A 163 -9.83 32.53 -13.73
N SER A 164 -8.68 33.17 -13.95
CA SER A 164 -7.36 32.56 -13.85
C SER A 164 -7.07 32.07 -12.43
N LEU A 165 -7.35 32.90 -11.41
CA LEU A 165 -7.22 32.51 -10.01
C LEU A 165 -8.15 31.32 -9.69
N LEU A 166 -9.41 31.39 -10.11
CA LEU A 166 -10.43 30.41 -9.73
C LEU A 166 -10.26 29.07 -10.45
N ASN A 167 -9.81 29.08 -11.70
CA ASN A 167 -9.41 27.87 -12.42
C ASN A 167 -8.21 27.21 -11.74
N HIS A 168 -7.21 28.02 -11.35
CA HIS A 168 -6.03 27.55 -10.64
C HIS A 168 -6.39 26.95 -9.26
N LEU A 169 -7.27 27.62 -8.52
CA LEU A 169 -7.78 27.15 -7.23
C LEU A 169 -8.60 25.87 -7.36
N SER A 170 -9.46 25.79 -8.39
CA SER A 170 -10.26 24.60 -8.67
C SER A 170 -9.37 23.39 -8.98
N ALA A 171 -8.30 23.57 -9.76
CA ALA A 171 -7.33 22.50 -10.03
C ALA A 171 -6.63 22.00 -8.76
N ALA A 172 -6.30 22.90 -7.83
CA ALA A 172 -5.71 22.53 -6.53
C ALA A 172 -6.69 21.76 -5.63
N ILE A 173 -8.00 22.01 -5.77
CA ILE A 173 -9.04 21.32 -5.01
C ILE A 173 -9.38 19.96 -5.63
N ASP A 174 -9.48 19.89 -6.96
CA ASP A 174 -9.90 18.69 -7.71
C ASP A 174 -8.84 17.57 -7.67
N ASP A 175 -7.55 17.91 -7.85
CA ASP A 175 -6.44 16.95 -7.69
C ASP A 175 -5.30 17.59 -6.86
N PRO A 176 -5.43 17.63 -5.52
CA PRO A 176 -4.44 18.25 -4.66
C PRO A 176 -3.07 17.55 -4.74
N ALA A 177 -3.05 16.23 -4.99
CA ALA A 177 -1.80 15.48 -5.09
C ALA A 177 -1.02 15.83 -6.36
N GLN A 178 -1.70 15.94 -7.51
CA GLN A 178 -1.08 16.39 -8.75
C GLN A 178 -0.68 17.86 -8.67
N TYR A 179 -1.50 18.71 -8.05
CA TYR A 179 -1.18 20.11 -7.84
C TYR A 179 0.13 20.31 -7.06
N ILE A 180 0.25 19.64 -5.91
CA ILE A 180 1.45 19.72 -5.07
C ILE A 180 2.67 19.19 -5.84
N ARG A 181 2.54 18.08 -6.58
CA ARG A 181 3.65 17.56 -7.40
C ARG A 181 4.17 18.56 -8.43
N ASN A 182 3.29 19.37 -9.02
CA ASN A 182 3.67 20.32 -10.06
C ASN A 182 4.19 21.65 -9.51
N ASN A 183 3.79 22.02 -8.28
CA ASN A 183 3.99 23.38 -7.74
C ASN A 183 4.80 23.41 -6.43
N ASP A 184 5.09 22.29 -5.79
CA ASP A 184 5.86 22.19 -4.54
C ASP A 184 7.15 21.36 -4.71
N PRO A 185 8.31 22.03 -4.92
CA PRO A 185 9.61 21.37 -5.00
C PRO A 185 10.01 20.66 -3.71
N THR A 186 9.56 21.16 -2.54
CA THR A 186 9.91 20.59 -1.23
C THR A 186 9.19 19.26 -1.01
N TYR A 187 7.91 19.17 -1.37
CA TYR A 187 7.18 17.90 -1.33
C TYR A 187 7.84 16.83 -2.20
N LEU A 188 8.27 17.20 -3.42
CA LEU A 188 8.99 16.29 -4.30
C LEU A 188 10.30 15.79 -3.66
N SER A 189 11.09 16.70 -3.07
CA SER A 189 12.33 16.32 -2.37
C SER A 189 12.07 15.36 -1.22
N SER A 190 11.13 15.68 -0.32
CA SER A 190 10.80 14.82 0.80
C SER A 190 10.26 13.45 0.35
N ARG A 191 9.51 13.40 -0.75
CA ARG A 191 9.03 12.13 -1.31
C ARG A 191 10.16 11.31 -1.91
N ILE A 192 11.12 11.93 -2.59
CA ILE A 192 12.31 11.27 -3.13
C ILE A 192 13.14 10.69 -1.99
N ASP A 193 13.36 11.46 -0.91
CA ASP A 193 14.09 10.99 0.26
C ASP A 193 13.39 9.81 0.93
N GLY A 194 12.07 9.88 1.13
CA GLY A 194 11.30 8.76 1.68
C GLY A 194 11.33 7.51 0.80
N LEU A 195 11.29 7.66 -0.53
CA LEU A 195 11.43 6.53 -1.46
C LEU A 195 12.85 5.94 -1.42
N ARG A 196 13.88 6.77 -1.26
CA ARG A 196 15.26 6.33 -1.10
C ARG A 196 15.44 5.49 0.16
N ASP A 197 14.87 5.92 1.28
CA ASP A 197 14.93 5.19 2.55
C ASP A 197 14.22 3.82 2.47
N GLN A 198 13.09 3.77 1.77
CA GLN A 198 12.39 2.52 1.49
C GLN A 198 13.22 1.56 0.62
N LEU A 199 13.90 2.08 -0.42
CA LEU A 199 14.80 1.29 -1.26
C LEU A 199 16.00 0.73 -0.48
N VAL A 200 16.59 1.53 0.42
CA VAL A 200 17.66 1.07 1.30
C VAL A 200 17.16 -0.07 2.20
N THR A 201 16.00 0.11 2.82
CA THR A 201 15.40 -0.91 3.70
C THR A 201 15.12 -2.21 2.94
N LEU A 202 14.54 -2.12 1.74
CA LEU A 202 14.25 -3.29 0.91
C LEU A 202 15.53 -3.99 0.44
N THR A 203 16.58 -3.23 0.14
CA THR A 203 17.89 -3.77 -0.25
C THR A 203 18.51 -4.56 0.90
N GLU A 204 18.45 -4.05 2.13
CA GLU A 204 18.93 -4.77 3.31
C GLU A 204 18.10 -6.03 3.61
N GLN A 205 16.78 -5.97 3.47
CA GLN A 205 15.92 -7.16 3.59
C GLN A 205 16.29 -8.24 2.56
N ASN A 206 16.51 -7.85 1.30
CA ASN A 206 16.93 -8.78 0.26
C ASN A 206 18.31 -9.37 0.54
N ARG A 207 19.25 -8.57 1.04
CA ARG A 207 20.58 -9.05 1.44
C ARG A 207 20.49 -10.12 2.53
N VAL A 208 19.66 -9.90 3.55
CA VAL A 208 19.43 -10.89 4.62
C VAL A 208 18.79 -12.16 4.06
N LEU A 209 17.79 -12.02 3.19
CA LEU A 209 17.13 -13.18 2.57
C LEU A 209 18.10 -14.01 1.73
N ILE A 210 18.98 -13.35 0.96
CA ILE A 210 20.02 -14.03 0.16
C ILE A 210 20.96 -14.82 1.08
N ALA A 211 21.42 -14.23 2.19
CA ALA A 211 22.29 -14.91 3.14
C ALA A 211 21.60 -16.15 3.74
N LEU A 212 20.33 -16.04 4.12
CA LEU A 212 19.54 -17.16 4.66
C LEU A 212 19.36 -18.29 3.62
N LEU A 213 19.10 -17.94 2.35
CA LEU A 213 18.98 -18.92 1.28
C LEU A 213 20.30 -19.63 1.01
N GLN A 214 21.43 -18.92 1.07
CA GLN A 214 22.76 -19.51 0.93
C GLN A 214 23.08 -20.47 2.07
N GLU A 215 22.76 -20.11 3.31
CA GLU A 215 22.91 -21.00 4.47
C GLU A 215 22.08 -22.28 4.31
N LYS A 216 20.81 -22.16 3.91
CA LYS A 216 19.94 -23.32 3.65
C LYS A 216 20.44 -24.21 2.52
N LEU A 217 21.01 -23.63 1.47
CA LEU A 217 21.62 -24.38 0.37
C LEU A 217 22.82 -25.20 0.87
N GLN A 218 23.71 -24.59 1.66
CA GLN A 218 24.86 -25.30 2.23
C GLN A 218 24.44 -26.45 3.16
N GLU A 219 23.40 -26.23 3.97
CA GLU A 219 22.82 -27.28 4.82
C GLU A 219 22.30 -28.46 3.99
N GLN A 220 21.53 -28.17 2.93
CA GLN A 220 21.01 -29.19 2.02
C GLN A 220 22.12 -29.96 1.29
N GLU A 221 23.16 -29.28 0.82
CA GLU A 221 24.32 -29.91 0.19
C GLU A 221 25.03 -30.86 1.17
N GLY A 222 25.17 -30.45 2.43
CA GLY A 222 25.72 -31.30 3.50
C GLY A 222 24.88 -32.56 3.72
N LEU A 223 23.55 -32.43 3.77
CA LEU A 223 22.62 -33.56 3.92
C LEU A 223 22.70 -34.51 2.71
N ILE A 224 22.74 -33.99 1.49
CA ILE A 224 22.87 -34.82 0.27
C ILE A 224 24.19 -35.60 0.27
N LYS A 225 25.29 -34.97 0.71
CA LYS A 225 26.58 -35.64 0.82
C LYS A 225 26.53 -36.78 1.84
N ASN A 226 25.91 -36.57 2.99
CA ASN A 226 25.76 -37.61 4.02
C ASN A 226 24.89 -38.77 3.52
N LEU A 227 23.73 -38.47 2.92
CA LEU A 227 22.82 -39.47 2.35
C LEU A 227 23.48 -40.29 1.23
N SER A 228 24.26 -39.65 0.36
CA SER A 228 24.96 -40.38 -0.70
C SER A 228 26.05 -41.31 -0.17
N GLY A 229 26.76 -40.90 0.89
CA GLY A 229 27.69 -41.78 1.61
C GLY A 229 26.99 -43.00 2.24
N GLU A 230 25.88 -42.79 2.94
CA GLU A 230 25.10 -43.86 3.55
C GLU A 230 24.51 -44.82 2.50
N GLN A 231 24.01 -44.29 1.38
CA GLN A 231 23.52 -45.13 0.27
C GLN A 231 24.63 -45.99 -0.33
N GLN A 232 25.84 -45.46 -0.45
CA GLN A 232 26.98 -46.23 -0.96
C GLN A 232 27.36 -47.35 0.01
N GLU A 233 27.46 -47.06 1.31
CA GLU A 233 27.73 -48.07 2.34
C GLU A 233 26.67 -49.18 2.33
N ASN A 234 25.39 -48.81 2.22
CA ASN A 234 24.30 -49.77 2.13
C ASN A 234 24.35 -50.62 0.86
N ARG A 235 24.73 -50.03 -0.29
CA ARG A 235 24.96 -50.79 -1.54
C ARG A 235 26.08 -51.80 -1.39
N ASP A 236 27.18 -51.41 -0.75
CA ASP A 236 28.33 -52.29 -0.53
C ASP A 236 27.95 -53.46 0.41
N LYS A 237 27.19 -53.19 1.48
CA LYS A 237 26.62 -54.23 2.36
C LYS A 237 25.70 -55.19 1.62
N ILE A 238 24.81 -54.68 0.76
CA ILE A 238 23.90 -55.54 -0.05
C ILE A 238 24.71 -56.40 -1.02
N ALA A 239 25.76 -55.86 -1.64
CA ALA A 239 26.63 -56.62 -2.53
C ALA A 239 27.36 -57.75 -1.78
N ALA A 240 27.92 -57.46 -0.60
CA ALA A 240 28.58 -58.45 0.24
C ALA A 240 27.62 -59.58 0.69
N LEU A 241 26.43 -59.23 1.18
CA LEU A 241 25.41 -60.21 1.57
C LEU A 241 24.94 -61.08 0.40
N ARG A 242 24.86 -60.52 -0.81
CA ARG A 242 24.52 -61.30 -2.01
C ARG A 242 25.63 -62.30 -2.36
N ALA A 243 26.89 -61.90 -2.28
CA ALA A 243 28.03 -62.79 -2.50
C ALA A 243 28.04 -63.94 -1.48
N GLU A 244 27.86 -63.63 -0.20
CA GLU A 244 27.79 -64.63 0.88
C GLU A 244 26.60 -65.60 0.67
N ASN A 245 25.42 -65.09 0.33
CA ASN A 245 24.26 -65.93 0.05
C ASN A 245 24.46 -66.83 -1.18
N GLN A 246 25.19 -66.35 -2.20
CA GLN A 246 25.53 -67.15 -3.36
C GLN A 246 26.49 -68.29 -3.00
N GLU A 247 27.51 -68.01 -2.18
CA GLU A 247 28.42 -69.03 -1.66
C GLU A 247 27.68 -70.08 -0.83
N LEU A 248 26.81 -69.64 0.09
CA LEU A 248 25.96 -70.52 0.89
C LEU A 248 25.03 -71.37 0.01
N GLY A 249 24.45 -70.78 -1.04
CA GLY A 249 23.65 -71.51 -2.02
C GLY A 249 24.47 -72.63 -2.69
N THR A 250 25.67 -72.32 -3.17
CA THR A 250 26.54 -73.32 -3.81
C THR A 250 26.98 -74.42 -2.84
N ALA A 251 27.22 -74.08 -1.57
CA ALA A 251 27.58 -75.05 -0.53
C ALA A 251 26.39 -75.96 -0.22
N LYS A 252 25.19 -75.40 -0.07
CA LYS A 252 23.94 -76.17 0.11
C LYS A 252 23.71 -77.14 -1.04
N ASP A 253 23.88 -76.68 -2.28
CA ASP A 253 23.72 -77.53 -3.47
C ASP A 253 24.73 -78.70 -3.47
N LYS A 254 26.01 -78.44 -3.15
CA LYS A 254 27.02 -79.50 -3.05
C LYS A 254 26.67 -80.54 -1.99
N ILE A 255 26.22 -80.10 -0.81
CA ILE A 255 25.78 -80.99 0.27
C ILE A 255 24.57 -81.81 -0.18
N ALA A 256 23.57 -81.16 -0.77
CA ALA A 256 22.37 -81.83 -1.24
C ALA A 256 22.68 -82.90 -2.29
N VAL A 257 23.53 -82.60 -3.27
CA VAL A 257 23.98 -83.58 -4.29
C VAL A 257 24.72 -84.75 -3.64
N ALA A 258 25.61 -84.49 -2.69
CA ALA A 258 26.34 -85.53 -1.97
C ALA A 258 25.39 -86.43 -1.15
N SER A 259 24.40 -85.83 -0.47
CA SER A 259 23.36 -86.56 0.27
C SER A 259 22.50 -87.42 -0.65
N VAL A 260 22.06 -86.89 -1.80
CA VAL A 260 21.31 -87.66 -2.81
C VAL A 260 22.14 -88.84 -3.32
N ALA A 261 23.43 -88.62 -3.61
CA ALA A 261 24.34 -89.68 -4.06
C ALA A 261 24.53 -90.78 -3.02
N ALA A 262 24.64 -90.41 -1.74
CA ALA A 262 24.79 -91.36 -0.63
C ALA A 262 23.52 -92.21 -0.45
N LEU A 263 22.34 -91.58 -0.51
CA LEU A 263 21.04 -92.25 -0.36
C LEU A 263 20.66 -93.10 -1.58
N SER A 264 21.14 -92.75 -2.78
CA SER A 264 20.86 -93.50 -4.01
C SER A 264 21.72 -94.76 -4.18
N LYS A 265 22.72 -95.01 -3.31
CA LYS A 265 23.69 -96.12 -3.43
C LYS A 265 23.04 -97.52 -3.43
N GLY A 266 23.32 -98.35 -4.44
CA GLY A 266 22.91 -99.76 -4.48
C GLY A 266 23.85 -100.68 -3.69
N LEU A 267 23.43 -101.91 -3.39
CA LEU A 267 24.22 -102.88 -2.60
C LEU A 267 25.57 -103.24 -3.24
N PHE A 268 25.70 -103.08 -4.57
CA PHE A 268 26.89 -103.43 -5.35
C PHE A 268 27.41 -102.29 -6.25
N SER A 269 26.92 -101.06 -6.10
CA SER A 269 27.33 -99.92 -6.93
C SER A 269 27.89 -98.77 -6.11
N ALA A 270 28.79 -98.00 -6.73
CA ALA A 270 29.29 -96.77 -6.15
C ALA A 270 28.14 -95.74 -6.02
N PRO A 271 28.12 -94.92 -4.95
CA PRO A 271 27.15 -93.84 -4.82
C PRO A 271 27.31 -92.87 -5.99
N LYS A 272 26.27 -92.73 -6.81
CA LYS A 272 26.25 -91.82 -7.95
C LYS A 272 24.93 -91.04 -7.94
N PRO A 273 24.98 -89.69 -7.90
CA PRO A 273 23.77 -88.90 -8.00
C PRO A 273 23.16 -89.07 -9.40
N PRO A 274 21.86 -88.75 -9.58
CA PRO A 274 21.28 -88.53 -10.90
C PRO A 274 22.08 -87.47 -11.67
N SER A 275 21.94 -87.42 -13.00
CA SER A 275 22.54 -86.30 -13.75
C SER A 275 21.93 -84.96 -13.27
N PRO A 276 22.66 -83.84 -13.37
CA PRO A 276 22.16 -82.53 -12.94
C PRO A 276 20.82 -82.15 -13.59
N GLU A 277 20.62 -82.54 -14.84
CA GLU A 277 19.38 -82.33 -15.60
C GLU A 277 18.21 -83.15 -15.03
N VAL A 278 18.44 -84.44 -14.76
CA VAL A 278 17.44 -85.33 -14.15
C VAL A 278 17.06 -84.84 -12.74
N MET A 279 18.05 -84.48 -11.93
CA MET A 279 17.83 -83.99 -10.57
C MET A 279 17.05 -82.67 -10.56
N ARG A 280 17.44 -81.70 -11.42
CA ARG A 280 16.70 -80.45 -11.59
C ARG A 280 15.25 -80.71 -11.94
N GLN A 281 15.00 -81.68 -12.83
CA GLN A 281 13.65 -81.92 -13.28
C GLN A 281 12.79 -82.68 -12.26
N ILE A 282 13.37 -83.57 -11.46
CA ILE A 282 12.68 -84.14 -10.29
C ILE A 282 12.23 -83.02 -9.34
N ILE A 283 13.12 -82.06 -9.03
CA ILE A 283 12.82 -80.94 -8.12
C ILE A 283 11.70 -80.06 -8.71
N LEU A 284 11.80 -79.67 -9.99
CA LEU A 284 10.79 -78.83 -10.63
C LEU A 284 9.41 -79.48 -10.66
N LEU A 285 9.32 -80.75 -11.05
CA LEU A 285 8.04 -81.46 -11.11
C LEU A 285 7.42 -81.62 -9.72
N LYS A 286 8.23 -81.88 -8.68
CA LYS A 286 7.76 -81.97 -7.29
C LYS A 286 7.37 -80.63 -6.69
N GLN A 287 7.99 -79.52 -7.11
CA GLN A 287 7.56 -78.16 -6.73
C GLN A 287 6.23 -77.77 -7.38
N GLN A 288 5.99 -78.22 -8.62
CA GLN A 288 4.73 -77.96 -9.34
C GLN A 288 3.56 -78.78 -8.80
N LYS A 289 3.83 -80.02 -8.36
CA LYS A 289 2.84 -80.92 -7.76
C LYS A 289 3.44 -81.56 -6.49
N THR A 290 3.17 -80.95 -5.34
CA THR A 290 3.78 -81.35 -4.05
C THR A 290 3.37 -82.74 -3.59
N ASP A 291 2.19 -83.23 -3.98
CA ASP A 291 1.69 -84.58 -3.70
C ASP A 291 2.12 -85.63 -4.75
N ALA A 292 2.94 -85.25 -5.75
CA ALA A 292 3.38 -86.18 -6.78
C ALA A 292 4.13 -87.38 -6.20
N THR A 293 3.74 -88.58 -6.63
CA THR A 293 4.39 -89.83 -6.20
C THR A 293 5.64 -90.12 -7.02
N VAL A 294 6.52 -90.98 -6.51
CA VAL A 294 7.74 -91.43 -7.20
C VAL A 294 7.42 -91.99 -8.59
N ALA A 295 6.32 -92.75 -8.71
CA ALA A 295 5.87 -93.33 -9.98
C ALA A 295 5.40 -92.28 -10.98
N GLU A 296 4.67 -91.26 -10.51
CA GLU A 296 4.21 -90.15 -11.35
C GLU A 296 5.39 -89.33 -11.89
N ILE A 297 6.34 -88.99 -11.02
CA ILE A 297 7.56 -88.28 -11.43
C ILE A 297 8.40 -89.12 -12.39
N GLY A 298 8.57 -90.42 -12.12
CA GLY A 298 9.28 -91.33 -13.01
C GLY A 298 8.66 -91.43 -14.41
N ALA A 299 7.32 -91.48 -14.49
CA ALA A 299 6.60 -91.48 -15.76
C ALA A 299 6.78 -90.17 -16.53
N GLN A 300 6.71 -89.03 -15.85
CA GLN A 300 6.88 -87.70 -16.46
C GLN A 300 8.31 -87.48 -16.95
N LEU A 301 9.34 -87.91 -16.20
CA LEU A 301 10.73 -87.86 -16.66
C LEU A 301 10.94 -88.71 -17.91
N LYS A 302 10.40 -89.92 -17.92
CA LYS A 302 10.50 -90.84 -19.06
C LYS A 302 9.82 -90.28 -20.31
N ALA A 303 8.69 -89.59 -20.15
CA ALA A 303 8.00 -88.89 -21.25
C ALA A 303 8.86 -87.75 -21.85
N GLN A 304 9.78 -87.19 -21.06
CA GLN A 304 10.73 -86.16 -21.49
C GLN A 304 12.08 -86.73 -21.97
N GLY A 305 12.20 -88.06 -22.10
CA GLY A 305 13.44 -88.72 -22.53
C GLY A 305 14.50 -88.83 -21.43
N LEU A 306 14.17 -88.49 -20.18
CA LEU A 306 15.05 -88.56 -19.03
C LEU A 306 14.80 -89.88 -18.26
N ASN A 307 15.88 -90.52 -17.80
CA ASN A 307 15.76 -91.76 -17.03
C ASN A 307 16.31 -91.59 -15.61
N ALA A 308 15.49 -91.95 -14.62
CA ALA A 308 15.84 -91.94 -13.21
C ALA A 308 15.24 -93.19 -12.54
N SER A 309 16.01 -93.83 -11.66
CA SER A 309 15.48 -94.91 -10.84
C SER A 309 14.57 -94.38 -9.72
N ASP A 310 13.61 -95.19 -9.28
CA ASP A 310 12.76 -94.86 -8.13
C ASP A 310 13.57 -94.49 -6.90
N LYS A 311 14.70 -95.18 -6.67
CA LYS A 311 15.61 -94.90 -5.56
C LYS A 311 16.25 -93.52 -5.66
N GLN A 312 16.61 -93.09 -6.87
CA GLN A 312 17.14 -91.75 -7.13
C GLN A 312 16.08 -90.67 -6.92
N ILE A 313 14.85 -90.90 -7.37
CA ILE A 313 13.73 -89.98 -7.17
C ILE A 313 13.40 -89.85 -5.68
N LYS A 314 13.33 -90.98 -4.95
CA LYS A 314 13.15 -91.00 -3.48
C LYS A 314 14.26 -90.26 -2.75
N ALA A 315 15.52 -90.45 -3.14
CA ALA A 315 16.65 -89.75 -2.54
C ALA A 315 16.54 -88.23 -2.72
N VAL A 316 16.07 -87.76 -3.88
CA VAL A 316 15.81 -86.32 -4.12
C VAL A 316 14.64 -85.83 -3.26
N PHE A 317 13.56 -86.60 -3.13
CA PHE A 317 12.42 -86.26 -2.26
C PHE A 317 12.85 -86.09 -0.80
N MET A 318 13.65 -87.02 -0.27
CA MET A 318 14.17 -86.96 1.09
C MET A 318 15.03 -85.72 1.33
N VAL A 319 15.96 -85.42 0.42
CA VAL A 319 16.95 -84.34 0.62
C VAL A 319 16.38 -82.95 0.37
N TYR A 320 15.55 -82.77 -0.65
CA TYR A 320 15.03 -81.46 -1.04
C TYR A 320 13.67 -81.13 -0.44
N PHE A 321 12.88 -82.14 -0.07
CA PHE A 321 11.49 -81.96 0.39
C PHE A 321 11.23 -82.56 1.78
N GLY A 322 12.21 -83.23 2.40
CA GLY A 322 12.06 -83.82 3.74
C GLY A 322 11.08 -84.98 3.80
N GLU A 323 10.78 -85.62 2.67
CA GLU A 323 9.84 -86.73 2.59
C GLU A 323 10.54 -88.06 2.89
N TYR A 324 10.43 -88.54 4.12
CA TYR A 324 10.91 -89.85 4.53
C TYR A 324 9.78 -90.88 4.43
N GLU A 325 10.06 -92.06 3.86
CA GLU A 325 9.11 -93.18 3.93
C GLU A 325 8.91 -93.57 5.41
N LYS A 326 7.67 -93.87 5.77
CA LYS A 326 7.36 -94.57 7.03
C LYS A 326 7.58 -96.06 6.85
#